data_AF-A0A6B3F0L5-F1
#
_entry.id   AF-A0A6B3F0L5-F1
#
_cell.length_a   1.000
_cell.length_b   1.000
_cell.length_c   1.000
_cell.angle_alpha   90.00
_cell.angle_beta   90.00
_cell.angle_gamma   90.00
#
_symmetry.space_group_name_H-M   'P 1'
#
loop_
_entity.id
_entity.type
_entity.pdbx_description
1 polymer ?
#
loop_
_entity_poly.entity_id
_entity_poly.type
_entity_poly.pdbx_seq_one_letter_code
_entity_poly.pdbx_strand_id
1 'polypeptide(L)'
;GELSMHSEEFRQLWAAHEVRDLSHGTKTFRHPLVGELTLSYETLRLPDDPGQSLFLYHAEPGSPSAEALRLLGSWGQDATAVVRG
;
A
#
# COMPACT_ATOMS: atom_id res chain seq x y z
N GLY A 1 -4.47 24.23 1.93
CA GLY A 1 -3.86 22.98 2.42
C GLY A 1 -2.36 23.06 2.23
N GLU A 2 -1.59 22.64 3.24
CA GLU A 2 -0.12 22.70 3.26
C GLU A 2 0.53 22.05 2.02
N LEU A 3 0.12 20.83 1.65
CA LEU A 3 0.62 20.13 0.46
C LEU A 3 0.37 20.90 -0.85
N SER A 4 -0.81 21.51 -1.00
CA SER A 4 -1.12 22.34 -2.17
C SER A 4 -0.33 23.65 -2.22
N MET A 5 0.31 24.09 -1.12
CA MET A 5 1.21 25.25 -1.12
C MET A 5 2.63 24.84 -1.52
N HIS A 6 3.08 23.68 -1.04
CA HIS A 6 4.47 23.23 -1.17
C HIS A 6 4.75 22.30 -2.36
N SER A 7 3.72 21.72 -2.98
CA SER A 7 3.87 20.85 -4.16
C SER A 7 2.96 21.31 -5.29
N GLU A 8 3.57 21.77 -6.39
CA GLU A 8 2.84 22.13 -7.60
C GLU A 8 2.14 20.92 -8.21
N GLU A 9 2.81 19.78 -8.25
CA GLU A 9 2.24 18.52 -8.73
C GLU A 9 1.01 18.11 -7.92
N PHE A 10 1.11 18.13 -6.59
CA PHE A 10 -0.03 17.83 -5.72
C PHE A 10 -1.16 18.83 -5.95
N ARG A 11 -0.85 20.13 -6.11
CA ARG A 11 -1.86 21.16 -6.36
C ARG A 11 -2.62 20.91 -7.66
N GLN A 12 -1.94 20.50 -8.73
CA GLN A 12 -2.57 20.16 -10.01
C GLN A 12 -3.46 18.93 -9.87
N LEU A 13 -2.95 17.85 -9.28
CA LEU A 13 -3.72 16.61 -9.06
C LEU A 13 -4.95 16.83 -8.16
N TRP A 14 -4.78 17.62 -7.09
CA TRP A 14 -5.86 17.96 -6.17
C TRP A 14 -6.94 18.81 -6.83
N ALA A 15 -6.56 19.78 -7.66
CA ALA A 15 -7.50 20.62 -8.39
C ALA A 15 -8.34 19.81 -9.40
N ALA A 16 -7.79 18.74 -9.97
CA ALA A 16 -8.50 17.85 -10.88
C ALA A 16 -9.66 17.08 -10.21
N HIS A 17 -9.64 16.94 -8.87
CA HIS A 17 -10.69 16.26 -8.09
C HIS A 17 -11.06 14.86 -8.60
N GLU A 18 -10.11 14.14 -9.20
CA GLU A 18 -10.31 12.77 -9.69
C GLU A 18 -10.26 11.72 -8.57
N VAL A 19 -10.87 12.05 -7.42
CA VAL A 19 -10.94 11.15 -6.27
C VAL A 19 -11.92 10.04 -6.60
N ARG A 20 -11.44 8.80 -6.55
CA ARG A 20 -12.24 7.59 -6.73
C ARG A 20 -12.24 6.80 -5.45
N ASP A 21 -13.36 6.13 -5.17
CA ASP A 21 -13.39 5.17 -4.07
C ASP A 21 -12.52 3.98 -4.45
N LEU A 22 -11.51 3.69 -3.63
CA LEU A 22 -10.56 2.61 -3.85
C LEU A 22 -10.98 1.40 -3.01
N SER A 23 -12.14 0.81 -3.32
CA SER A 23 -12.67 -0.33 -2.59
C SER A 23 -11.85 -1.60 -2.80
N HIS A 24 -11.47 -1.91 -4.05
CA HIS A 24 -10.58 -3.01 -4.39
C HIS A 24 -9.92 -2.77 -5.75
N GLY A 25 -8.91 -3.58 -6.09
CA GLY A 25 -8.26 -3.55 -7.40
C GLY A 25 -6.90 -4.24 -7.39
N THR A 26 -6.06 -3.93 -8.38
CA THR A 26 -4.69 -4.45 -8.46
C THR A 26 -3.71 -3.29 -8.60
N LYS A 27 -2.56 -3.38 -7.94
CA LYS A 27 -1.45 -2.43 -8.06
C LYS A 27 -0.18 -3.15 -8.40
N THR A 28 0.60 -2.57 -9.31
CA THR A 28 1.96 -3.03 -9.63
C THR A 28 2.95 -2.04 -9.04
N PHE A 29 3.87 -2.56 -8.23
CA PHE A 29 4.94 -1.82 -7.58
C PHE A 29 6.28 -2.27 -8.13
N ARG A 30 7.24 -1.35 -8.17
CA ARG A 30 8.65 -1.66 -8.40
C ARG A 30 9.39 -1.49 -7.08
N HIS A 31 9.58 -2.59 -6.36
CA HIS A 31 10.25 -2.60 -5.07
C HIS A 31 11.77 -2.78 -5.25
N PRO A 32 12.62 -1.97 -4.59
CA PRO A 32 14.07 -1.99 -4.81
C PRO A 32 14.74 -3.34 -4.47
N LEU A 33 14.19 -4.08 -3.50
CA LEU A 33 14.78 -5.34 -3.03
C LEU A 33 14.27 -6.59 -3.74
N VAL A 34 13.00 -6.59 -4.16
CA VAL A 34 12.33 -7.81 -4.67
C VAL A 34 11.78 -7.64 -6.09
N GLY A 35 12.07 -6.50 -6.73
CA GLY A 35 11.63 -6.21 -8.08
C GLY A 35 10.14 -5.92 -8.16
N GLU A 36 9.48 -6.46 -9.18
CA GLU A 36 8.08 -6.19 -9.46
C GLU A 36 7.13 -6.96 -8.52
N LEU A 37 6.16 -6.26 -7.94
CA LEU A 37 5.09 -6.83 -7.13
C LEU A 37 3.74 -6.43 -7.71
N THR A 38 2.96 -7.41 -8.19
CA THR A 38 1.57 -7.21 -8.56
C THR A 38 0.69 -7.74 -7.44
N LEU A 39 0.01 -6.82 -6.75
CA LEU A 39 -0.79 -7.11 -5.56
C LEU A 39 -2.23 -6.68 -5.79
N SER A 40 -3.17 -7.58 -5.50
CA SER A 40 -4.56 -7.22 -5.30
C SER A 40 -4.69 -6.45 -3.98
N TYR A 41 -5.58 -5.46 -3.96
CA TYR A 41 -5.87 -4.69 -2.77
C TYR A 41 -7.37 -4.63 -2.47
N GLU A 42 -7.68 -4.48 -1.20
CA GLU A 42 -9.03 -4.27 -0.67
C GLU A 42 -8.98 -3.22 0.45
N THR A 43 -9.98 -2.35 0.49
CA THR A 43 -10.17 -1.37 1.56
C THR A 43 -11.42 -1.74 2.34
N LEU A 44 -11.25 -2.14 3.60
CA LEU A 44 -12.34 -2.47 4.51
C LEU A 44 -12.54 -1.33 5.49
N ARG A 45 -13.74 -0.74 5.53
CA ARG A 45 -14.10 0.29 6.51
C ARG A 45 -14.67 -0.38 7.76
N LEU A 46 -14.29 0.11 8.94
CA LEU A 46 -14.77 -0.47 10.20
C LEU A 46 -16.18 0.07 10.51
N PRO A 47 -17.18 -0.79 10.74
CA PRO A 47 -18.56 -0.35 10.98
C PRO A 47 -18.70 0.60 12.18
N ASP A 48 -17.99 0.31 13.28
CA ASP A 48 -18.08 1.05 14.55
C ASP A 48 -17.01 2.15 14.69
N ASP A 49 -16.11 2.29 13.70
CA ASP A 49 -15.11 3.37 13.65
C ASP A 49 -14.95 3.88 12.21
N PRO A 50 -15.83 4.82 11.76
CA PRO A 50 -15.80 5.36 10.41
C PRO A 50 -14.52 6.13 10.06
N GLY A 51 -13.70 6.50 11.06
CA GLY A 51 -12.41 7.14 10.85
C GLY A 51 -11.29 6.15 10.52
N GLN A 52 -11.55 4.85 10.69
CA GLN A 52 -10.58 3.79 10.45
C GLN A 52 -10.90 2.97 9.20
N SER A 53 -9.85 2.49 8.57
CA SER A 53 -9.94 1.58 7.43
C SER A 53 -8.73 0.65 7.42
N LEU A 54 -8.97 -0.61 7.07
CA LEU A 54 -7.94 -1.61 6.84
C LEU A 54 -7.68 -1.72 5.35
N PHE A 55 -6.42 -1.56 4.96
CA PHE A 55 -5.97 -1.77 3.58
C PHE A 55 -5.23 -3.10 3.51
N LEU A 56 -5.79 -4.05 2.79
CA LEU A 56 -5.18 -5.34 2.54
C LEU A 56 -4.50 -5.31 1.19
N TYR A 57 -3.29 -5.85 1.12
CA TYR A 57 -2.58 -6.12 -0.12
C TYR A 57 -2.14 -7.57 -0.11
N HIS A 58 -2.49 -8.32 -1.15
CA HIS A 58 -2.15 -9.72 -1.26
C HIS A 58 -1.74 -10.07 -2.69
N ALA A 59 -0.82 -11.01 -2.80
CA ALA A 59 -0.42 -11.57 -4.09
C ALA A 59 -1.28 -12.80 -4.40
N GLU A 60 -1.44 -13.10 -5.69
CA GLU A 60 -2.07 -14.34 -6.13
C GLU A 60 -1.23 -15.54 -5.65
N PRO A 61 -1.83 -16.56 -4.98
CA PRO A 61 -1.09 -17.72 -4.51
C PRO A 61 -0.28 -18.41 -5.62
N GLY A 62 0.96 -18.78 -5.32
CA GLY A 62 1.87 -19.41 -6.27
C GLY A 62 2.46 -18.48 -7.35
N SER A 63 2.10 -17.19 -7.36
CA SER A 63 2.68 -16.22 -8.28
C SER A 63 4.11 -15.81 -7.89
N PRO A 64 4.91 -15.27 -8.84
CA PRO A 64 6.19 -14.64 -8.51
C PRO A 64 6.06 -13.53 -7.46
N SER A 65 4.96 -12.78 -7.48
CA SER A 65 4.70 -11.74 -6.48
C SER A 65 4.40 -12.31 -5.10
N ALA A 66 3.82 -13.51 -4.97
CA ALA A 66 3.65 -14.17 -3.68
C ALA A 66 5.00 -14.57 -3.08
N GLU A 67 5.92 -15.06 -3.92
CA GLU A 67 7.28 -15.38 -3.48
C GLU A 67 8.06 -14.13 -3.09
N ALA A 68 8.02 -13.09 -3.92
CA ALA A 68 8.66 -11.82 -3.64
C ALA A 68 8.11 -11.13 -2.39
N LEU A 69 6.80 -11.20 -2.14
CA LEU A 69 6.17 -10.66 -0.93
C LEU A 69 6.59 -11.44 0.33
N ARG A 70 6.69 -12.77 0.22
CA ARG A 70 7.19 -13.65 1.30
C ARG A 70 8.66 -13.36 1.61
N LEU A 71 9.48 -13.16 0.58
CA LEU A 71 10.87 -12.73 0.73
C LEU A 71 10.93 -11.36 1.41
N LEU A 72 10.17 -10.36 0.95
CA LEU A 72 10.15 -9.04 1.59
C LEU A 72 9.78 -9.10 3.08
N GLY A 73 8.82 -9.96 3.44
CA GLY A 73 8.40 -10.17 4.82
C GLY A 73 9.48 -10.77 5.73
N SER A 74 10.41 -11.56 5.18
CA SER A 74 11.51 -12.13 5.97
C SER A 74 12.60 -11.10 6.32
N TRP A 75 12.75 -10.04 5.53
CA TRP A 75 13.74 -8.97 5.77
C TRP A 75 13.32 -8.06 6.92
N GLY A 76 12.02 -7.96 7.20
CA GLY A 76 11.49 -7.21 8.33
C GLY A 76 11.55 -7.96 9.67
N GLN A 77 11.81 -9.28 9.69
CA GLN A 77 11.87 -10.06 10.92
C GLN A 77 13.11 -9.73 11.78
N ASP A 78 14.19 -9.23 11.17
CA ASP A 78 15.34 -8.68 11.89
C ASP A 78 15.00 -7.31 12.55
N ALA A 79 14.07 -6.55 11.97
CA ALA A 79 13.66 -5.23 12.48
C ALA A 79 12.65 -5.31 13.63
N THR A 80 11.76 -6.31 13.65
CA THR A 80 10.80 -6.53 14.75
C THR A 80 11.43 -7.21 15.96
N ALA A 81 12.56 -7.92 15.83
CA ALA A 81 13.29 -8.50 16.95
C ALA A 81 13.93 -7.45 17.88
N VAL A 82 14.27 -6.26 17.36
CA VAL A 82 14.92 -5.18 18.12
C VAL A 82 13.93 -4.38 18.98
N VAL A 83 12.64 -4.38 18.66
CA VAL A 83 11.60 -3.62 19.41
C VAL A 83 11.09 -4.37 20.65
N ARG A 84 11.58 -5.60 20.90
CA ARG A 84 11.24 -6.41 22.08
C ARG A 84 12.40 -6.61 23.06
N GLY A 85 13.42 -5.76 23.01
CA GLY A 85 14.55 -5.72 23.96
C GLY A 85 14.43 -4.61 24.98
#